data_AF-A0A935RKI9-F1
#
_entry.id   AF-A0A935RKI9-F1
#
_cell.length_a   1.000
_cell.length_b   1.000
_cell.length_c   1.000
_cell.angle_alpha   90.00
_cell.angle_beta   90.00
_cell.angle_gamma   90.00
#
_symmetry.space_group_name_H-M   'P 1'
#
loop_
_entity.id
_entity.type
_entity.pdbx_description
1 polymer ?
#
loop_
_entity_poly.entity_id
_entity_poly.type
_entity_poly.pdbx_seq_one_letter_code
_entity_poly.pdbx_strand_id
1 'polypeptide(L)'
;MSCRLLCCLPALLLPLLAACGDNDPATTPPPGGVLATFAVAGEQFSVLVTHEPAIADLLALWQGGGAATIPSGKVVRGAAPENAPWTWHLDGEDFAMAEVTIELCDGTPSYVEAHLDEWIEQVGRYCPWAAQLVALEDRRFR
;
A
#
# COMPACT_ATOMS: atom_id res chain seq x y z
N MET A 1 12.94 -76.49 -30.00
CA MET A 1 13.78 -77.34 -29.12
C MET A 1 14.83 -76.48 -28.45
N SER A 2 14.78 -76.47 -27.11
CA SER A 2 15.81 -76.19 -26.08
C SER A 2 16.99 -75.24 -26.37
N CYS A 3 17.21 -74.14 -25.64
CA CYS A 3 17.44 -73.92 -24.18
C CYS A 3 18.93 -73.93 -23.80
N ARG A 4 19.39 -72.79 -23.25
CA ARG A 4 20.32 -72.53 -22.11
C ARG A 4 20.72 -71.04 -22.19
N LEU A 5 20.14 -70.10 -21.43
CA LEU A 5 20.34 -69.78 -20.00
C LEU A 5 21.79 -69.84 -19.51
N LEU A 6 22.39 -68.67 -19.29
CA LEU A 6 23.04 -68.23 -18.04
C LEU A 6 23.29 -66.69 -18.18
N CYS A 7 22.51 -65.82 -17.54
CA CYS A 7 22.58 -65.38 -16.14
C CYS A 7 23.72 -64.37 -15.88
N CYS A 8 23.40 -63.06 -15.86
CA CYS A 8 23.91 -62.10 -14.88
C CYS A 8 22.97 -60.88 -14.81
N LEU A 9 22.70 -60.48 -13.58
CA LEU A 9 21.68 -59.56 -13.06
C LEU A 9 22.02 -58.06 -13.31
N PRO A 10 21.06 -57.14 -13.05
CA PRO A 10 20.90 -55.87 -13.74
C PRO A 10 21.61 -54.70 -13.05
N ALA A 11 22.00 -53.70 -13.83
CA ALA A 11 22.29 -52.36 -13.31
C ALA A 11 21.14 -51.43 -13.71
N LEU A 12 20.17 -51.26 -12.81
CA LEU A 12 19.27 -50.10 -12.83
C LEU A 12 20.13 -48.84 -12.68
N LEU A 13 20.25 -48.03 -13.74
CA LEU A 13 20.58 -46.62 -13.60
C LEU A 13 19.29 -45.83 -13.78
N LEU A 14 18.66 -45.47 -12.65
CA LEU A 14 17.73 -44.35 -12.61
C LEU A 14 18.54 -43.06 -12.83
N PRO A 15 18.24 -42.24 -13.85
CA PRO A 15 18.64 -40.84 -13.78
C PRO A 15 17.81 -40.17 -12.69
N LEU A 16 18.50 -39.72 -11.62
CA LEU A 16 17.90 -38.79 -10.67
C LEU A 16 17.44 -37.56 -11.45
N LEU A 17 16.13 -37.31 -11.40
CA LEU A 17 15.55 -36.00 -11.63
C LEU A 17 16.21 -35.03 -10.65
N ALA A 18 17.20 -34.27 -11.12
CA ALA A 18 17.57 -33.01 -10.48
C ALA A 18 16.48 -31.99 -10.83
N ALA A 19 15.32 -32.13 -10.18
CA ALA A 19 14.37 -31.04 -10.09
C ALA A 19 15.04 -29.95 -9.25
N CYS A 20 15.53 -28.89 -9.91
CA CYS A 20 15.75 -27.63 -9.22
C CYS A 20 14.37 -27.10 -8.88
N GLY A 21 13.81 -27.61 -7.78
CA GLY A 21 12.73 -26.96 -7.08
C GLY A 21 13.35 -25.82 -6.31
N ASP A 22 13.38 -24.64 -6.94
CA ASP A 22 13.41 -23.40 -6.18
C ASP A 22 12.04 -23.27 -5.52
N ASN A 23 11.82 -24.09 -4.49
CA ASN A 23 10.84 -23.81 -3.46
C ASN A 23 11.46 -22.72 -2.58
N ASP A 24 11.68 -21.54 -3.16
CA ASP A 24 11.70 -20.35 -2.34
C ASP A 24 10.27 -20.22 -1.80
N PRO A 25 10.02 -20.36 -0.49
CA PRO A 25 8.84 -19.72 0.04
C PRO A 25 8.99 -18.28 -0.40
N ALA A 26 8.06 -17.80 -1.23
CA ALA A 26 7.99 -16.39 -1.58
C ALA A 26 8.14 -15.65 -0.26
N THR A 27 9.33 -15.10 -0.03
CA THR A 27 9.53 -14.14 1.02
C THR A 27 8.85 -12.95 0.42
N THR A 28 7.52 -12.89 0.55
CA THR A 28 6.74 -11.75 0.12
C THR A 28 7.45 -10.59 0.79
N PRO A 29 8.13 -9.70 0.04
CA PRO A 29 8.59 -8.46 0.62
C PRO A 29 7.38 -7.88 1.34
N PRO A 30 7.54 -7.22 2.51
CA PRO A 30 6.42 -6.46 3.08
C PRO A 30 5.83 -5.67 1.91
N PRO A 31 4.53 -5.82 1.59
CA PRO A 31 4.00 -5.21 0.39
C PRO A 31 4.33 -3.73 0.50
N GLY A 32 5.30 -3.29 -0.32
CA GLY A 32 5.68 -1.90 -0.33
C GLY A 32 4.45 -1.10 -0.73
N GLY A 33 4.38 0.15 -0.30
CA GLY A 33 3.25 1.00 -0.63
C GLY A 33 3.61 2.04 -1.68
N VAL A 34 2.65 2.90 -1.96
CA VAL A 34 2.91 4.21 -2.55
C VAL A 34 2.80 5.25 -1.44
N LEU A 35 3.86 6.02 -1.22
CA LEU A 35 3.80 7.17 -0.33
C LEU A 35 3.29 8.36 -1.13
N ALA A 36 2.09 8.83 -0.78
CA ALA A 36 1.49 10.04 -1.33
C ALA A 36 1.65 11.20 -0.34
N THR A 37 2.05 12.38 -0.83
CA THR A 37 2.12 13.61 -0.03
C THR A 37 1.18 14.64 -0.62
N PHE A 38 0.32 15.20 0.23
CA PHE A 38 -0.68 16.19 -0.13
C PHE A 38 -0.37 17.54 0.52
N ALA A 39 -0.54 18.62 -0.23
CA ALA A 39 -0.56 19.97 0.29
C ALA A 39 -2.00 20.43 0.56
N VAL A 40 -2.25 21.02 1.73
CA VAL A 40 -3.55 21.55 2.17
C VAL A 40 -3.32 22.91 2.82
N ALA A 41 -3.79 24.00 2.21
CA ALA A 41 -3.69 25.36 2.77
C ALA A 41 -2.28 25.78 3.25
N GLY A 42 -1.22 25.31 2.58
CA GLY A 42 0.18 25.61 2.94
C GLY A 42 0.81 24.62 3.94
N GLU A 43 0.06 23.64 4.42
CA GLU A 43 0.53 22.52 5.23
C GLU A 43 0.62 21.26 4.37
N GLN A 44 1.32 20.23 4.87
CA GLN A 44 1.45 18.95 4.17
C GLN A 44 1.18 17.79 5.11
N PHE A 45 0.59 16.72 4.57
CA PHE A 45 0.50 15.42 5.22
C PHE A 45 0.80 14.33 4.18
N SER A 46 1.25 13.18 4.65
CA SER A 46 1.58 12.03 3.83
C SER A 46 0.90 10.77 4.33
N VAL A 47 0.61 9.87 3.41
CA VAL A 47 -0.01 8.56 3.68
C VAL A 47 0.68 7.48 2.86
N LEU A 48 1.08 6.39 3.51
CA LEU A 48 1.56 5.19 2.84
C LEU A 48 0.37 4.30 2.52
N VAL A 49 0.08 4.12 1.24
CA VAL A 49 -1.07 3.32 0.76
C VAL A 49 -0.57 1.99 0.21
N THR A 50 -1.22 0.90 0.62
CA THR A 50 -0.75 -0.48 0.38
C THR A 50 -1.72 -1.33 -0.43
N HIS A 51 -2.94 -0.83 -0.71
CA HIS A 51 -3.94 -1.55 -1.50
C HIS A 51 -4.12 -0.98 -2.92
N GLU A 52 -4.33 -1.89 -3.88
CA GLU A 52 -4.31 -1.58 -5.31
C GLU A 52 -5.34 -0.54 -5.79
N PRO A 53 -6.62 -0.55 -5.35
CA PRO A 53 -7.59 0.46 -5.78
C PRO A 53 -7.13 1.91 -5.55
N ALA A 54 -6.69 2.24 -4.33
CA ALA A 54 -6.26 3.61 -4.04
C ALA A 54 -4.91 3.94 -4.69
N ILE A 55 -4.01 2.95 -4.83
CA ILE A 55 -2.77 3.14 -5.59
C ILE A 55 -3.07 3.49 -7.04
N ALA A 56 -4.04 2.82 -7.68
CA ALA A 56 -4.45 3.12 -9.04
C ALA A 56 -4.99 4.55 -9.19
N ASP A 57 -5.83 5.00 -8.25
CA ASP A 57 -6.36 6.37 -8.25
C ASP A 57 -5.25 7.43 -8.06
N LEU A 58 -4.32 7.20 -7.13
CA LEU A 58 -3.17 8.08 -6.91
C LEU A 58 -2.28 8.19 -8.15
N LEU A 59 -2.02 7.06 -8.82
CA LEU A 59 -1.24 7.04 -10.07
C LEU A 59 -1.99 7.77 -11.18
N ALA A 60 -3.30 7.56 -11.33
CA ALA A 60 -4.11 8.26 -12.33
C ALA A 60 -4.09 9.78 -12.09
N LEU A 61 -4.27 10.21 -10.84
CA LEU A 61 -4.21 11.62 -10.44
C LEU A 61 -2.83 12.23 -10.73
N TRP A 62 -1.76 11.51 -10.41
CA TRP A 62 -0.39 11.98 -10.64
C TRP A 62 -0.07 12.16 -12.13
N GLN A 63 -0.66 11.35 -13.01
CA GLN A 63 -0.53 11.49 -14.47
C GLN A 63 -1.45 12.59 -15.05
N GLY A 64 -2.11 13.39 -14.21
CA GLY A 64 -3.03 14.45 -14.62
C GLY A 64 -4.41 13.95 -15.09
N GLY A 65 -4.75 12.69 -14.78
CA GLY A 65 -6.06 12.11 -15.01
C GLY A 65 -6.86 11.98 -13.71
N GLY A 66 -7.95 11.20 -13.76
CA GLY A 66 -8.81 10.91 -12.61
C GLY A 66 -9.74 12.07 -12.24
N ALA A 67 -11.00 11.75 -11.92
CA ALA A 67 -11.95 12.72 -11.37
C ALA A 67 -11.82 12.82 -9.83
N ALA A 68 -11.36 11.74 -9.19
CA ALA A 68 -11.20 11.65 -7.74
C ALA A 68 -9.90 12.36 -7.29
N THR A 69 -10.06 13.52 -6.65
CA THR A 69 -8.95 14.40 -6.26
C THR A 69 -8.82 14.58 -4.75
N ILE A 70 -9.85 14.21 -3.99
CA ILE A 70 -9.92 14.42 -2.54
C ILE A 70 -9.40 13.15 -1.84
N PRO A 71 -8.26 13.18 -1.12
CA PRO A 71 -7.85 12.06 -0.29
C PRO A 71 -8.86 11.88 0.84
N SER A 72 -9.25 10.66 1.14
CA SER A 72 -10.14 10.35 2.26
C SER A 72 -9.65 9.11 2.99
N GLY A 73 -9.38 9.24 4.28
CA GLY A 73 -8.97 8.10 5.08
C GLY A 73 -9.35 8.22 6.55
N LYS A 74 -9.34 7.09 7.25
CA LYS A 74 -9.56 7.03 8.68
C LYS A 74 -8.39 7.65 9.44
N VAL A 75 -8.68 8.50 10.43
CA VAL A 75 -7.66 9.12 11.28
C VAL A 75 -7.25 8.15 12.39
N VAL A 76 -5.95 7.92 12.54
CA VAL A 76 -5.39 7.04 13.56
C VAL A 76 -4.36 7.80 14.39
N ARG A 77 -4.42 7.63 15.72
CA ARG A 77 -3.42 8.17 16.62
C ARG A 77 -2.09 7.47 16.44
N GLY A 78 -1.00 8.23 16.44
CA GLY A 78 0.37 7.74 16.35
C GLY A 78 1.12 8.47 15.25
N ALA A 79 2.34 8.90 15.55
CA ALA A 79 3.22 9.50 14.57
C ALA A 79 3.70 8.44 13.57
N ALA A 80 3.59 8.73 12.28
CA ALA A 80 4.31 8.02 11.22
C ALA A 80 5.50 8.88 10.77
N PRO A 81 6.73 8.36 10.68
CA PRO A 81 7.90 9.15 10.29
C PRO A 81 7.72 9.92 8.97
N GLU A 82 7.04 9.31 8.00
CA GLU A 82 6.69 9.90 6.71
C GLU A 82 5.65 11.02 6.81
N ASN A 83 4.82 11.04 7.86
CA ASN A 83 3.78 12.04 8.10
C ASN A 83 4.21 13.08 9.17
N ALA A 84 5.51 13.22 9.42
CA ALA A 84 6.01 14.25 10.32
C ALA A 84 5.58 15.65 9.83
N PRO A 85 5.23 16.58 10.72
CA PRO A 85 5.42 16.53 12.18
C PRO A 85 4.21 15.97 12.96
N TRP A 86 3.19 15.42 12.30
CA TRP A 86 1.92 15.10 12.93
C TRP A 86 2.01 13.89 13.87
N THR A 87 1.23 13.94 14.96
CA THR A 87 1.13 12.85 15.93
C THR A 87 0.00 11.87 15.60
N TRP A 88 -0.51 11.96 14.39
CA TRP A 88 -1.52 11.11 13.78
C TRP A 88 -1.12 10.74 12.34
N HIS A 89 -1.80 9.77 11.77
CA HIS A 89 -1.68 9.40 10.35
C HIS A 89 -3.04 8.91 9.83
N LEU A 90 -3.16 8.78 8.51
CA LEU A 90 -4.28 8.06 7.90
C LEU A 90 -3.97 6.57 7.83
N ASP A 91 -4.97 5.74 8.11
CA ASP A 91 -4.87 4.30 7.86
C ASP A 91 -4.75 4.04 6.36
N GLY A 92 -3.60 3.50 5.93
CA GLY A 92 -3.32 3.23 4.52
C GLY A 92 -4.20 2.14 3.89
N GLU A 93 -4.78 1.26 4.70
CA GLU A 93 -5.74 0.23 4.25
C GLU A 93 -7.16 0.78 4.15
N ASP A 94 -7.51 1.77 4.99
CA ASP A 94 -8.77 2.53 4.93
C ASP A 94 -8.54 3.94 4.34
N PHE A 95 -8.02 3.95 3.12
CA PHE A 95 -7.76 5.15 2.32
C PHE A 95 -8.36 5.02 0.92
N ALA A 96 -8.91 6.11 0.39
CA ALA A 96 -9.42 6.19 -0.98
C ALA A 96 -9.30 7.62 -1.52
N MET A 97 -9.28 7.77 -2.85
CA MET A 97 -9.50 9.06 -3.50
C MET A 97 -10.99 9.22 -3.80
N ALA A 98 -11.55 10.41 -3.56
CA ALA A 98 -12.95 10.72 -3.77
C ALA A 98 -13.14 11.91 -4.71
N GLU A 99 -14.24 11.91 -5.45
CA GLU A 99 -14.68 13.06 -6.27
C GLU A 99 -15.43 14.10 -5.42
N VAL A 100 -16.13 13.64 -4.39
CA VAL A 100 -16.94 14.45 -3.47
C VAL A 100 -16.96 13.78 -2.10
N THR A 101 -16.95 14.59 -1.05
CA THR A 101 -17.03 14.13 0.34
C THR A 101 -18.01 15.02 1.12
N ILE A 102 -18.16 14.81 2.42
CA ILE A 102 -18.93 15.71 3.28
C ILE A 102 -17.99 16.76 3.90
N GLU A 103 -18.49 17.96 4.17
CA GLU A 103 -17.72 19.06 4.77
C GLU A 103 -17.19 18.73 6.17
N LEU A 104 -17.80 17.77 6.87
CA LEU A 104 -17.44 17.41 8.25
C LEU A 104 -15.98 16.94 8.39
N CYS A 105 -15.41 16.31 7.36
CA CYS A 105 -14.02 15.86 7.39
C CYS A 105 -13.04 16.80 6.65
N ASP A 106 -13.47 18.00 6.28
CA ASP A 106 -12.62 19.03 5.69
C ASP A 106 -11.91 19.86 6.77
N GLY A 107 -10.60 20.09 6.61
CA GLY A 107 -9.79 20.79 7.60
C GLY A 107 -8.30 20.84 7.23
N THR A 108 -7.52 21.63 7.96
CA THR A 108 -6.05 21.63 7.82
C THR A 108 -5.42 20.54 8.71
N PRO A 109 -4.26 19.99 8.33
CA PRO A 109 -3.54 19.03 9.18
C PRO A 109 -3.29 19.53 10.62
N SER A 110 -2.97 20.81 10.79
CA SER A 110 -2.78 21.45 12.10
C SER A 110 -4.07 21.54 12.92
N TYR A 111 -5.22 21.68 12.26
CA TYR A 111 -6.52 21.66 12.93
C TYR A 111 -6.85 20.25 13.43
N VAL A 112 -6.56 19.21 12.63
CA VAL A 112 -6.66 17.81 13.06
C VAL A 112 -5.76 17.55 14.26
N GLU A 113 -4.49 17.98 14.20
CA GLU A 113 -3.53 17.84 15.31
C GLU A 113 -4.04 18.50 16.61
N ALA A 114 -4.57 19.72 16.51
CA ALA A 114 -5.07 20.47 17.66
C ALA A 114 -6.36 19.87 18.26
N HIS A 115 -7.13 19.12 17.48
CA HIS A 115 -8.43 18.55 17.88
C HIS A 115 -8.47 17.03 17.72
N LEU A 116 -7.32 16.36 17.86
CA LEU A 116 -7.16 14.96 17.45
C LEU A 116 -8.16 13.99 18.10
N ASP A 117 -8.50 14.22 19.37
CA ASP A 117 -9.48 13.40 20.09
C ASP A 117 -10.88 13.48 19.44
N GLU A 118 -11.34 14.69 19.09
CA GLU A 118 -12.59 14.90 18.37
C GLU A 118 -12.57 14.26 16.98
N TRP A 119 -11.45 14.42 16.26
CA TRP A 119 -11.29 13.84 14.93
C TRP A 119 -11.28 12.31 14.94
N ILE A 120 -10.79 11.68 16.01
CA ILE A 120 -10.83 10.22 16.14
C ILE A 120 -12.20 9.74 16.61
N GLU A 121 -12.79 10.40 17.61
CA GLU A 121 -13.98 9.91 18.30
C GLU A 121 -15.30 10.28 17.60
N GLN A 122 -15.34 11.41 16.90
CA GLN A 122 -16.57 11.97 16.34
C GLN A 122 -16.53 12.06 14.81
N VAL A 123 -15.44 12.60 14.24
CA VAL A 123 -15.31 12.74 12.78
C VAL A 123 -14.92 11.42 12.12
N GLY A 124 -13.94 10.72 12.69
CA GLY A 124 -13.40 9.42 12.28
C GLY A 124 -12.55 9.44 10.99
N ARG A 125 -12.76 10.40 10.09
CA ARG A 125 -12.09 10.49 8.79
C ARG A 125 -11.57 11.89 8.52
N TYR A 126 -10.55 11.98 7.68
CA TYR A 126 -10.02 13.22 7.14
C TYR A 126 -10.16 13.23 5.62
N CYS A 127 -10.74 14.31 5.07
CA CYS A 127 -11.06 14.46 3.65
C CYS A 127 -10.90 15.91 3.13
N PRO A 128 -9.69 16.48 3.21
CA PRO A 128 -9.48 17.88 2.88
C PRO A 128 -9.82 18.20 1.42
N TRP A 129 -10.84 19.02 1.18
CA TRP A 129 -11.30 19.37 -0.17
C TRP A 129 -10.25 20.13 -0.98
N ALA A 130 -9.44 20.92 -0.27
CA ALA A 130 -8.37 21.72 -0.87
C ALA A 130 -7.05 20.95 -1.08
N ALA A 131 -7.03 19.63 -0.83
CA ALA A 131 -5.81 18.84 -1.00
C ALA A 131 -5.33 18.80 -2.45
N GLN A 132 -4.00 18.86 -2.59
CA GLN A 132 -3.30 18.71 -3.86
C GLN A 132 -2.22 17.66 -3.70
N LEU A 133 -2.19 16.65 -4.57
CA LEU A 133 -1.12 15.66 -4.60
C LEU A 133 0.18 16.32 -5.12
N VAL A 134 1.19 16.45 -4.25
CA VAL A 134 2.43 17.19 -4.56
C VAL A 134 3.66 16.30 -4.66
N ALA A 135 3.62 15.09 -4.09
CA ALA A 135 4.65 14.09 -4.30
C ALA A 135 4.04 12.68 -4.28
N LEU A 136 4.60 11.80 -5.11
CA LEU A 136 4.24 10.40 -5.18
C LEU A 136 5.49 9.54 -5.30
N GLU A 137 5.73 8.68 -4.32
CA GLU A 137 6.85 7.74 -4.32
C GLU A 137 6.36 6.30 -4.35
N ASP A 138 6.62 5.59 -5.45
CA ASP A 138 6.39 4.15 -5.51
C ASP A 138 7.49 3.39 -4.74
N ARG A 139 7.09 2.70 -3.67
CA ARG A 139 7.97 1.89 -2.80
C ARG A 139 7.64 0.41 -2.87
N ARG A 140 6.79 -0.03 -3.80
CA ARG A 140 6.41 -1.45 -3.97
C ARG A 140 7.58 -2.38 -4.29
N PHE A 141 8.67 -1.83 -4.83
CA PHE A 141 9.85 -2.60 -5.30
C PHE A 141 11.18 -2.07 -4.78
N ARG A 142 11.18 -1.24 -3.71
CA ARG A 142 12.41 -0.72 -3.11
C ARG A 142 13.03 -1.67 -2.09
#